data_AF-M7T896-F1
#
_entry.id   AF-M7T896-F1
#
_cell.length_a   1.000
_cell.length_b   1.000
_cell.length_c   1.000
_cell.angle_alpha   90.00
_cell.angle_beta   90.00
_cell.angle_gamma   90.00
#
_symmetry.space_group_name_H-M   'P 1'
#
loop_
_entity.id
_entity.type
_entity.pdbx_description
1 polymer ?
#
loop_
_entity_poly.entity_id
_entity_poly.type
_entity_poly.pdbx_seq_one_letter_code
_entity_poly.pdbx_strand_id
1 'polypeptide(L)'
;MSFPNIWHHRKVAETAAKGCEICYKPSSSVLVTPDNKDWFYVCPSHLTDTKFCSPFVDPEAEAARKKKEEEEEIAKLKKEYEEKQRKKKEKEAEKGKEKDDEKDKDKDKKTDKDTEKKDGTAKQPEIVSPPKEQEPKVFTLHKTFYQQRLYKKRQAENAKRMREQLRNPSFFPSVPKGDP
;
A
#
# COMPACT_ATOMS: atom_id res chain seq x y z
N MET A 1 -1.64 19.44 19.37
CA MET A 1 -0.92 19.57 18.07
C MET A 1 -1.36 18.46 17.10
N SER A 2 -1.38 18.70 15.78
CA SER A 2 -1.65 17.66 14.75
C SER A 2 -0.34 17.04 14.25
N PHE A 3 -0.32 15.75 13.91
CA PHE A 3 0.86 15.02 13.43
C PHE A 3 0.45 14.04 12.33
N PRO A 4 1.28 13.74 11.32
CA PRO A 4 0.86 12.93 10.18
C PRO A 4 0.40 11.52 10.59
N ASN A 5 -0.56 10.95 9.86
CA ASN A 5 -1.10 9.61 10.11
C ASN A 5 -0.18 8.52 9.53
N ILE A 6 1.08 8.52 9.95
CA ILE A 6 2.12 7.59 9.50
C ILE A 6 2.65 6.86 10.73
N TRP A 7 2.57 5.54 10.73
CA TRP A 7 2.89 4.71 11.89
C TRP A 7 3.85 3.59 11.52
N HIS A 8 5.00 3.57 12.18
CA HIS A 8 5.99 2.52 12.02
C HIS A 8 5.74 1.40 13.03
N HIS A 9 5.67 0.17 12.54
CA HIS A 9 5.58 -1.01 13.38
C HIS A 9 6.96 -1.41 13.91
N ARG A 10 7.09 -1.47 15.24
CA ARG A 10 8.27 -1.95 15.95
C ARG A 10 7.86 -3.08 16.89
N LYS A 11 8.72 -4.08 17.03
CA LYS A 11 8.57 -5.13 18.05
C LYS A 11 9.47 -4.80 19.25
N VAL A 12 8.91 -4.91 20.44
CA VAL A 12 9.55 -4.72 21.73
C VAL A 12 9.77 -6.09 22.38
N ALA A 13 10.68 -6.20 23.34
CA ALA A 13 10.85 -7.42 24.13
C ALA A 13 9.56 -7.81 24.86
N GLU A 14 9.34 -9.12 25.02
CA GLU A 14 8.16 -9.67 25.70
C GLU A 14 8.06 -9.23 27.17
N THR A 15 9.19 -8.96 27.82
CA THR A 15 9.26 -8.45 29.20
C THR A 15 8.68 -7.06 29.35
N ALA A 16 8.62 -6.27 28.28
CA ALA A 16 8.03 -4.94 28.24
C ALA A 16 6.66 -4.93 27.52
N ALA A 17 6.05 -6.11 27.31
CA ALA A 17 4.74 -6.21 26.70
C ALA A 17 3.69 -5.46 27.52
N LYS A 18 2.85 -4.68 26.84
CA LYS A 18 1.70 -4.00 27.43
C LYS A 18 0.43 -4.38 26.69
N GLY A 19 -0.71 -4.10 27.33
CA GLY A 19 -2.03 -4.34 26.74
C GLY A 19 -2.20 -3.57 25.43
N CYS A 20 -2.70 -4.27 24.42
CA CYS A 20 -3.15 -3.65 23.18
C CYS A 20 -4.24 -2.61 23.45
N GLU A 21 -4.20 -1.46 22.77
CA GLU A 21 -5.20 -0.40 22.99
C GLU A 21 -6.64 -0.79 22.61
N ILE A 22 -6.80 -1.88 21.84
CA ILE A 22 -8.08 -2.29 21.24
C ILE A 22 -8.73 -3.42 22.04
N CYS A 23 -7.96 -4.48 22.32
CA CYS A 23 -8.46 -5.66 23.05
C CYS A 23 -7.81 -5.87 24.42
N TYR A 24 -6.87 -5.01 24.81
CA TYR A 24 -6.15 -5.09 26.08
C TYR A 24 -5.36 -6.38 26.33
N LYS A 25 -5.24 -7.26 25.32
CA LYS A 25 -4.37 -8.44 25.37
C LYS A 25 -2.91 -8.00 25.39
N PRO A 26 -2.03 -8.66 26.17
CA PRO A 26 -0.61 -8.34 26.19
C PRO A 26 -0.02 -8.50 24.80
N SER A 27 0.70 -7.47 24.35
CA SER A 27 1.30 -7.43 23.01
C SER A 27 2.69 -6.82 23.05
N SER A 28 3.58 -7.34 22.23
CA SER A 28 4.96 -6.86 22.04
C SER A 28 5.11 -5.96 20.80
N SER A 29 4.05 -5.81 20.01
CA SER A 29 4.01 -4.96 18.82
C SER A 29 3.53 -3.55 19.14
N VAL A 30 4.28 -2.56 18.65
CA VAL A 30 4.07 -1.14 18.93
C VAL A 30 4.03 -0.37 17.61
N LEU A 31 3.03 0.51 17.48
CA LEU A 31 2.96 1.50 16.42
C LEU A 31 3.51 2.83 16.93
N VAL A 32 4.47 3.41 16.20
CA VAL A 32 5.17 4.64 16.58
C VAL A 32 5.15 5.63 15.43
N THR A 33 4.77 6.88 15.71
CA THR A 33 4.92 7.98 14.75
C THR A 33 6.40 8.25 14.41
N PRO A 34 6.76 8.71 13.20
CA PRO A 34 8.15 9.01 12.85
C PRO A 34 8.80 10.03 13.79
N ASP A 35 8.02 11.02 14.25
CA ASP A 35 8.47 12.05 15.19
C ASP A 35 8.54 11.59 16.66
N ASN A 36 8.24 10.31 16.96
CA ASN A 36 8.08 9.77 18.32
C ASN A 36 7.13 10.58 19.23
N LYS A 37 6.23 11.36 18.61
CA LYS A 37 5.24 12.22 19.25
C LYS A 37 4.12 11.44 19.92
N ASP A 38 3.85 10.26 19.39
CA ASP A 38 2.84 9.34 19.89
C ASP A 38 3.23 7.89 19.56
N TRP A 39 2.87 6.96 20.46
CA TRP A 39 3.10 5.52 20.33
C TRP A 39 2.05 4.73 21.12
N PHE A 40 1.77 3.50 20.69
CA PHE A 40 0.88 2.60 21.42
C PHE A 40 1.03 1.14 21.02
N TYR A 41 0.55 0.26 21.89
CA TYR A 41 0.61 -1.19 21.71
C TYR A 41 -0.59 -1.69 20.91
N VAL A 42 -0.32 -2.57 19.96
CA VAL A 42 -1.31 -3.20 19.07
C VAL A 42 -0.95 -4.66 18.96
N CYS A 43 -1.88 -5.59 19.17
CA CYS A 43 -1.59 -7.01 18.94
C CYS A 43 -1.67 -7.36 17.43
N PRO A 44 -0.96 -8.40 16.97
CA PRO A 44 -0.92 -8.78 15.55
C PRO A 44 -2.29 -9.00 14.92
N SER A 45 -3.25 -9.52 15.70
CA SER A 45 -4.63 -9.75 15.24
C SER A 45 -5.36 -8.46 14.82
N HIS A 46 -5.02 -7.31 15.39
CA HIS A 46 -5.58 -6.02 14.98
C HIS A 46 -4.75 -5.36 13.88
N LEU A 47 -3.48 -5.71 13.75
CA LEU A 47 -2.64 -5.22 12.66
C LEU A 47 -3.13 -5.71 11.29
N THR A 48 -3.75 -6.89 11.26
CA THR A 48 -4.38 -7.47 10.07
C THR A 48 -5.80 -6.96 9.81
N ASP A 49 -6.40 -6.18 10.72
CA ASP A 49 -7.76 -5.66 10.56
C ASP A 49 -7.76 -4.40 9.68
N THR A 50 -8.37 -4.49 8.51
CA THR A 50 -8.48 -3.42 7.51
C THR A 50 -9.25 -2.20 8.02
N LYS A 51 -10.13 -2.36 9.01
CA LYS A 51 -10.87 -1.26 9.63
C LYS A 51 -10.07 -0.51 10.68
N PHE A 52 -8.95 -1.08 11.12
CA PHE A 52 -8.07 -0.48 12.13
C PHE A 52 -6.82 0.12 11.48
N CYS A 53 -6.04 -0.71 10.77
CA CYS A 53 -4.81 -0.32 10.10
C CYS A 53 -4.84 -0.79 8.65
N SER A 54 -4.49 0.12 7.73
CA SER A 54 -4.12 -0.25 6.37
C SER A 54 -2.61 -0.08 6.20
N PRO A 55 -1.95 -0.94 5.39
CA PRO A 55 -0.59 -0.69 4.95
C PRO A 55 -0.46 0.74 4.45
N PHE A 56 0.56 1.47 4.92
CA PHE A 56 0.81 2.82 4.44
C PHE A 56 1.22 2.73 2.98
N VAL A 57 0.36 3.26 2.11
CA VAL A 57 0.71 3.50 0.73
C VAL A 57 0.99 4.98 0.60
N ASP A 58 2.22 5.31 0.22
CA ASP A 58 2.57 6.69 -0.07
C ASP A 58 1.67 7.16 -1.23
N PRO A 59 0.92 8.27 -1.11
CA PRO A 59 0.04 8.75 -2.19
C PRO A 59 0.78 8.91 -3.53
N GLU A 60 2.08 9.22 -3.53
CA GLU A 60 2.91 9.25 -4.74
C GLU A 60 3.19 7.85 -5.29
N ALA A 61 3.44 6.86 -4.43
CA ALA A 61 3.64 5.47 -4.84
C ALA A 61 2.34 4.85 -5.37
N GLU A 62 1.19 5.23 -4.81
CA GLU A 62 -0.13 4.78 -5.27
C GLU A 62 -0.52 5.44 -6.59
N ALA A 63 -0.24 6.73 -6.76
CA ALA A 63 -0.39 7.41 -8.04
C ALA A 63 0.56 6.83 -9.10
N ALA A 64 1.80 6.47 -8.74
CA ALA A 64 2.74 5.82 -9.65
C ALA A 64 2.30 4.39 -10.01
N ARG A 65 1.73 3.64 -9.06
CA ARG A 65 1.18 2.31 -9.33
C ARG A 65 -0.08 2.34 -10.19
N LYS A 66 -1.01 3.24 -9.89
CA LYS A 66 -2.22 3.46 -10.71
C LYS A 66 -1.85 3.95 -12.12
N LYS A 67 -0.89 4.87 -12.24
CA LYS A 67 -0.37 5.30 -13.56
C LYS A 67 0.26 4.16 -14.34
N LYS A 68 1.05 3.28 -13.69
CA LYS A 68 1.63 2.10 -14.35
C LYS A 68 0.56 1.10 -14.80
N GLU A 69 -0.44 0.83 -13.97
CA GLU A 69 -1.56 -0.05 -14.31
C GLU A 69 -2.41 0.55 -15.44
N GLU A 70 -2.67 1.86 -15.42
CA GLU A 70 -3.35 2.59 -16.50
C GLU A 70 -2.55 2.58 -17.81
N GLU A 71 -1.22 2.78 -17.74
CA GLU A 71 -0.32 2.72 -18.90
C GLU A 71 -0.26 1.33 -19.52
N GLU A 72 -0.26 0.27 -18.70
CA GLU A 72 -0.31 -1.12 -19.17
C GLU A 72 -1.64 -1.46 -19.85
N GLU A 73 -2.78 -0.99 -19.32
CA GLU A 73 -4.08 -1.16 -19.95
C GLU A 73 -4.21 -0.36 -21.26
N ILE A 74 -3.68 0.87 -21.29
CA ILE A 74 -3.60 1.68 -22.52
C ILE A 74 -2.71 0.99 -23.57
N ALA A 75 -1.60 0.37 -23.15
CA ALA A 75 -0.70 -0.35 -24.05
C ALA A 75 -1.36 -1.61 -24.64
N LYS A 76 -2.12 -2.37 -23.84
CA LYS A 76 -2.91 -3.51 -24.33
C LYS A 76 -3.97 -3.07 -25.32
N LEU A 77 -4.73 -2.02 -25.00
CA LEU A 77 -5.75 -1.45 -25.88
C LEU A 77 -5.17 -0.96 -27.23
N LYS A 78 -4.01 -0.30 -27.21
CA LYS A 78 -3.31 0.11 -28.43
C LYS A 78 -2.89 -1.08 -29.29
N LYS A 79 -2.32 -2.14 -28.69
CA LYS A 79 -1.95 -3.36 -29.39
C LYS A 79 -3.16 -4.05 -30.01
N GLU A 80 -4.27 -4.18 -29.27
CA GLU A 80 -5.51 -4.75 -29.81
C GLU A 80 -6.10 -3.91 -30.95
N TYR A 81 -6.02 -2.58 -30.85
CA TYR A 81 -6.50 -1.68 -31.91
C TYR A 81 -5.65 -1.78 -33.17
N GLU A 82 -4.32 -1.79 -33.03
CA GLU A 82 -3.39 -1.93 -34.16
C GLU A 82 -3.52 -3.30 -34.85
N GLU A 83 -3.69 -4.38 -34.09
CA GLU A 83 -3.92 -5.72 -34.66
C GLU A 83 -5.26 -5.80 -35.39
N LYS A 84 -6.33 -5.19 -34.84
CA LYS A 84 -7.62 -5.07 -35.53
C LYS A 84 -7.52 -4.23 -36.80
N GLN A 85 -6.74 -3.15 -36.79
CA GLN A 85 -6.51 -2.31 -37.97
C GLN A 85 -5.70 -3.04 -39.05
N ARG A 86 -4.65 -3.77 -38.65
CA ARG A 86 -3.87 -4.60 -39.59
C ARG A 86 -4.71 -5.70 -40.22
N LYS A 87 -5.52 -6.42 -39.44
CA LYS A 87 -6.46 -7.43 -39.96
C LYS A 87 -7.51 -6.83 -40.90
N LYS A 88 -7.97 -5.60 -40.66
CA LYS A 88 -8.87 -4.90 -41.59
C LYS A 88 -8.18 -4.55 -42.90
N LYS A 89 -6.97 -3.97 -42.84
CA LYS A 89 -6.19 -3.60 -44.02
C LYS A 89 -5.76 -4.83 -44.84
N GLU A 90 -5.39 -5.93 -44.18
CA GLU A 90 -5.08 -7.20 -44.83
C GLU A 90 -6.32 -7.76 -45.55
N LYS A 91 -7.50 -7.76 -44.90
CA LYS A 91 -8.76 -8.17 -45.53
C LYS A 91 -9.21 -7.27 -46.69
N GLU A 92 -8.94 -5.97 -46.62
CA GLU A 92 -9.24 -5.02 -47.72
C GLU A 92 -8.25 -5.19 -48.88
N ALA A 93 -6.98 -5.46 -48.60
CA ALA A 93 -5.97 -5.76 -49.62
C ALA A 93 -6.21 -7.11 -50.31
N GLU A 94 -6.69 -8.13 -49.58
CA GLU A 94 -7.04 -9.44 -50.13
C GLU A 94 -8.26 -9.34 -51.07
N LYS A 95 -9.30 -8.61 -50.66
CA LYS A 95 -10.47 -8.32 -51.52
C LYS A 95 -10.14 -7.43 -52.73
N GLY A 96 -9.09 -6.62 -52.63
CA GLY A 96 -8.57 -5.81 -53.74
C GLY A 96 -7.80 -6.63 -54.77
N LYS A 97 -7.08 -7.67 -54.34
CA LYS A 97 -6.34 -8.59 -55.22
C LYS A 97 -7.23 -9.65 -55.89
N GLU A 98 -8.35 -10.04 -55.28
CA GLU A 98 -9.33 -10.94 -55.92
C GLU A 98 -10.02 -10.33 -57.16
N LYS A 99 -9.86 -9.02 -57.42
CA LYS A 99 -10.35 -8.37 -58.65
C LYS A 99 -9.27 -8.19 -59.73
N ASP A 100 -8.02 -8.58 -59.50
CA ASP A 100 -6.90 -8.34 -60.41
C ASP A 100 -6.03 -9.59 -60.66
N ASP A 101 -6.51 -10.79 -60.32
CA ASP A 101 -5.77 -12.04 -60.47
C ASP A 101 -6.58 -13.11 -61.23
N GLU A 102 -7.04 -12.75 -62.44
CA GLU A 102 -7.40 -13.71 -63.49
C GLU A 102 -6.36 -13.67 -64.62
N LYS A 103 -5.07 -13.62 -64.28
CA LYS A 103 -3.98 -13.94 -65.22
C LYS A 103 -2.64 -14.16 -64.51
N ASP A 104 -2.34 -15.39 -64.13
CA ASP A 104 -1.35 -16.25 -64.82
C ASP A 104 -0.99 -17.46 -63.93
N LYS A 105 -0.87 -18.62 -64.57
CA LYS A 105 -0.55 -19.89 -63.92
C LYS A 105 0.97 -20.12 -63.95
N ASP A 106 1.38 -21.00 -63.02
CA ASP A 106 2.48 -21.97 -63.18
C ASP A 106 3.89 -21.56 -62.72
N LYS A 107 4.33 -22.08 -61.56
CA LYS A 107 5.39 -23.10 -61.48
C LYS A 107 5.80 -23.46 -60.04
N ASP A 108 5.44 -24.68 -59.67
CA ASP A 108 6.28 -25.80 -59.19
C ASP A 108 7.63 -25.58 -58.44
N LYS A 109 7.85 -26.53 -57.50
CA LYS A 109 9.11 -27.13 -56.98
C LYS A 109 9.83 -26.61 -55.70
N LYS A 110 9.65 -27.42 -54.64
CA LYS A 110 10.62 -28.38 -54.02
C LYS A 110 11.59 -27.93 -52.88
N THR A 111 11.55 -28.72 -51.78
CA THR A 111 12.65 -29.24 -50.91
C THR A 111 13.50 -28.23 -50.11
N ASP A 112 14.01 -28.44 -48.89
CA ASP A 112 14.46 -29.60 -48.07
C ASP A 112 14.38 -29.14 -46.57
N LYS A 113 14.03 -29.99 -45.57
CA LYS A 113 14.95 -30.67 -44.62
C LYS A 113 15.89 -29.68 -43.88
N ASP A 114 15.92 -29.62 -42.55
CA ASP A 114 16.65 -30.59 -41.72
C ASP A 114 16.37 -30.39 -40.21
N THR A 115 16.59 -31.48 -39.47
CA THR A 115 16.40 -31.69 -38.04
C THR A 115 17.75 -31.90 -37.36
N GLU A 116 18.08 -31.15 -36.29
CA GLU A 116 18.89 -31.60 -35.12
C GLU A 116 18.83 -30.48 -34.05
N LYS A 117 18.47 -30.65 -32.77
CA LYS A 117 18.92 -31.49 -31.63
C LYS A 117 19.85 -30.72 -30.66
N LYS A 118 19.45 -30.75 -29.37
CA LYS A 118 20.28 -30.67 -28.13
C LYS A 118 20.96 -29.32 -27.82
N ASP A 119 21.19 -28.89 -26.59
CA ASP A 119 21.30 -29.48 -25.24
C ASP A 119 20.98 -28.30 -24.27
N GLY A 120 20.28 -28.41 -23.14
CA GLY A 120 20.57 -29.33 -22.05
C GLY A 120 21.68 -28.80 -21.14
N THR A 121 21.47 -27.68 -20.42
CA THR A 121 22.36 -27.33 -19.29
C THR A 121 21.57 -26.69 -18.15
N ALA A 122 21.45 -27.49 -17.11
CA ALA A 122 20.98 -27.15 -15.79
C ALA A 122 21.93 -26.15 -15.11
N LYS A 123 21.38 -25.09 -14.54
CA LYS A 123 22.00 -24.37 -13.42
C LYS A 123 21.05 -24.41 -12.23
N GLN A 124 21.67 -24.64 -11.08
CA GLN A 124 21.12 -25.03 -9.80
C GLN A 124 20.01 -24.10 -9.28
N PRO A 125 19.05 -24.61 -8.49
CA PRO A 125 18.24 -23.76 -7.64
C PRO A 125 19.11 -23.26 -6.48
N GLU A 126 19.51 -22.00 -6.55
CA GLU A 126 19.88 -21.27 -5.33
C GLU A 126 18.67 -21.33 -4.39
N ILE A 127 18.96 -21.69 -3.15
CA ILE A 127 17.99 -21.82 -2.06
C ILE A 127 17.47 -20.40 -1.78
N VAL A 128 16.39 -20.03 -2.48
CA VAL A 128 15.55 -18.90 -2.12
C VAL A 128 14.87 -19.32 -0.82
N SER A 129 15.48 -18.96 0.31
CA SER A 129 14.73 -18.79 1.54
C SER A 129 13.48 -17.96 1.18
N PRO A 130 12.26 -18.42 1.48
CA PRO A 130 11.06 -17.70 1.07
C PRO A 130 11.22 -16.26 1.56
N PRO A 131 11.01 -15.24 0.71
CA PRO A 131 10.91 -13.87 1.19
C PRO A 131 9.85 -13.92 2.28
N LYS A 132 10.26 -13.79 3.56
CA LYS A 132 9.30 -13.52 4.63
C LYS A 132 8.54 -12.33 4.10
N GLU A 133 7.27 -12.55 3.75
CA GLU A 133 6.35 -11.50 3.34
C GLU A 133 6.62 -10.35 4.28
N GLN A 134 7.24 -9.29 3.76
CA GLN A 134 7.70 -8.20 4.61
C GLN A 134 6.42 -7.50 4.99
N GLU A 135 5.84 -7.90 6.12
CA GLU A 135 4.71 -7.23 6.74
C GLU A 135 4.99 -5.74 6.65
N PRO A 136 4.11 -4.96 6.02
CA PRO A 136 4.40 -3.57 5.70
C PRO A 136 4.80 -2.87 6.99
N LYS A 137 6.05 -2.41 7.08
CA LYS A 137 6.59 -1.86 8.32
C LYS A 137 5.97 -0.50 8.67
N VAL A 138 5.16 0.05 7.76
CA VAL A 138 4.52 1.34 7.86
C VAL A 138 3.03 1.17 7.61
N PHE A 139 2.21 1.78 8.46
CA PHE A 139 0.76 1.70 8.47
C PHE A 139 0.13 3.09 8.54
N THR A 140 -1.06 3.23 7.96
CA THR A 140 -2.00 4.32 8.23
C THR A 140 -3.11 3.82 9.15
N LEU A 141 -3.47 4.58 10.17
CA LEU A 141 -4.67 4.28 10.94
C LEU A 141 -5.93 4.70 10.19
N HIS A 142 -7.02 3.98 10.40
CA HIS A 142 -8.32 4.45 9.94
C HIS A 142 -8.69 5.79 10.60
N LYS A 143 -9.48 6.61 9.88
CA LYS A 143 -9.80 8.01 10.24
C LYS A 143 -10.30 8.16 11.69
N THR A 144 -11.15 7.25 12.14
CA THR A 144 -11.73 7.26 13.50
C THR A 144 -10.65 7.08 14.57
N PHE A 145 -9.77 6.10 14.43
CA PHE A 145 -8.69 5.85 15.38
C PHE A 145 -7.67 6.97 15.37
N TYR A 146 -7.29 7.47 14.20
CA TYR A 146 -6.39 8.62 14.10
C TYR A 146 -6.97 9.87 14.81
N GLN A 147 -8.26 10.18 14.62
CA GLN A 147 -8.94 11.26 15.34
C GLN A 147 -8.96 11.03 16.85
N GLN A 148 -9.22 9.81 17.31
CA GLN A 148 -9.16 9.47 18.74
C GLN A 148 -7.76 9.69 19.32
N ARG A 149 -6.69 9.36 18.59
CA ARG A 149 -5.30 9.64 19.01
C ARG A 149 -5.03 11.13 19.15
N LEU A 150 -5.42 11.93 18.15
CA LEU A 150 -5.30 13.39 18.21
C LEU A 150 -6.07 13.98 19.40
N TYR A 151 -7.27 13.46 19.66
CA TYR A 151 -8.10 13.90 20.76
C TYR A 151 -7.49 13.54 22.12
N LYS A 152 -7.03 12.30 22.32
CA LYS A 152 -6.31 11.86 23.53
C LYS A 152 -5.10 12.75 23.82
N LYS A 153 -4.31 13.07 22.79
CA LYS A 153 -3.16 13.96 22.93
C LYS A 153 -3.56 15.37 23.37
N ARG A 154 -4.59 15.94 22.75
CA ARG A 154 -5.13 17.26 23.13
C ARG A 154 -5.68 17.25 24.55
N GLN A 155 -6.39 16.20 24.93
CA GLN A 155 -6.89 16.04 26.30
C GLN A 155 -5.74 15.96 27.31
N ALA A 156 -4.68 15.21 27.01
CA ALA A 156 -3.51 15.12 27.88
C ALA A 156 -2.80 16.48 28.03
N GLU A 157 -2.66 17.25 26.94
CA GLU A 157 -2.12 18.61 26.97
C GLU A 157 -2.99 19.55 27.84
N ASN A 158 -4.31 19.50 27.66
CA ASN A 158 -5.26 20.31 28.44
C ASN A 158 -5.27 19.90 29.93
N ALA A 159 -5.24 18.60 30.23
CA ALA A 159 -5.18 18.10 31.60
C ALA A 159 -3.88 18.51 32.29
N LYS A 160 -2.75 18.54 31.57
CA LYS A 160 -1.48 19.05 32.08
C LYS A 160 -1.58 20.54 32.43
N ARG A 161 -2.10 21.37 31.52
CA ARG A 161 -2.32 22.81 31.77
C ARG A 161 -3.27 23.06 32.94
N MET A 162 -4.37 22.31 33.02
CA MET A 162 -5.31 22.43 34.13
C MET A 162 -4.67 22.01 35.46
N ARG A 163 -3.85 20.97 35.47
CA ARG A 163 -3.09 20.57 36.67
C ARG A 163 -2.10 21.64 37.12
N GLU A 164 -1.48 22.36 36.18
CA GLU A 164 -0.61 23.50 36.48
C GLU A 164 -1.41 24.68 37.05
N GLN A 165 -2.59 24.97 36.51
CA GLN A 165 -3.49 26.01 37.04
C GLN A 165 -4.02 25.67 38.44
N LEU A 166 -4.41 24.43 38.69
CA LEU A 166 -4.88 23.97 40.01
C LEU A 166 -3.78 24.01 41.09
N ARG A 167 -2.50 24.01 40.69
CA ARG A 167 -1.38 24.24 41.62
C ARG A 167 -1.24 25.70 42.02
N ASN A 168 -1.81 26.63 41.25
CA ASN A 168 -1.77 28.05 41.57
C ASN A 168 -2.86 28.37 42.63
N PRO A 169 -2.47 28.81 43.85
CA PRO A 169 -3.44 29.13 44.91
C PRO A 169 -4.44 30.24 44.52
N SER A 170 -4.05 31.13 43.59
CA SER A 170 -4.90 32.23 43.11
C SER A 170 -5.90 31.81 42.02
N PHE A 171 -5.90 30.54 41.59
CA PHE A 171 -6.81 30.05 40.57
C PHE A 171 -8.22 29.82 41.10
N PHE A 172 -8.37 29.52 42.39
CA PHE A 172 -9.68 29.33 43.01
C PHE A 172 -10.26 30.68 43.43
N PRO A 173 -11.55 30.94 43.18
CA PRO A 173 -12.20 32.16 43.63
C PRO A 173 -12.20 32.20 45.17
N SER A 174 -11.81 33.35 45.73
CA SER A 174 -11.90 33.58 47.17
C SER A 174 -13.35 33.86 47.58
N VAL A 175 -13.74 33.39 48.77
CA VAL A 175 -15.05 33.69 49.36
C VAL A 175 -15.21 35.22 49.50
N PRO A 176 -16.35 35.80 49.05
CA PRO A 176 -16.64 37.22 49.24
C PRO A 176 -16.61 37.60 50.73
N LYS A 177 -15.91 38.68 51.08
CA LYS A 177 -15.72 39.14 52.48
C LYS A 177 -16.69 40.28 52.87
N GLY A 178 -17.83 40.39 52.21
CA GLY A 178 -18.86 41.37 52.55
C GLY A 178 -19.97 40.72 53.36
N ASP A 179 -20.32 41.31 54.51
CA ASP A 179 -21.58 41.01 55.19
C ASP A 179 -22.77 41.44 54.29
N PRO A 180 -23.91 40.73 54.34
CA PRO A 180 -25.05 40.92 53.44
C PRO A 180 -25.69 42.31 53.50
#